data_AF-A0A9W4RR50-F1
#
_entry.id   AF-A0A9W4RR50-F1
#
_cell.length_a   1.000
_cell.length_b   1.000
_cell.length_c   1.000
_cell.angle_alpha   90.00
_cell.angle_beta   90.00
_cell.angle_gamma   90.00
#
_symmetry.space_group_name_H-M   'P 1'
#
loop_
_entity.id
_entity.type
_entity.pdbx_description
1 polymer ?
#
loop_
_entity_poly.entity_id
_entity_poly.type
_entity_poly.pdbx_seq_one_letter_code
_entity_poly.pdbx_strand_id
1 'polypeptide(L)'
;MSPILPLRQASRREQAGEKSRSLLKRSPNRLSNIYTSLDIIADWGRQGSMWPMTFGLACCAVEMMHIAGPRYDQDRFGYMFRASPRQADVLIVAGTLANKIAPAFRQVYDQIPEPR
;
A
#
# COMPACT_ATOMS: atom_id res chain seq x y z
N MET A 1 17.27 -17.41 -13.23
CA MET A 1 16.66 -18.61 -12.63
C MET A 1 17.19 -18.75 -11.22
N SER A 2 16.47 -18.19 -10.25
CA SER A 2 16.71 -18.38 -8.82
C SER A 2 15.33 -18.52 -8.17
N PRO A 3 15.15 -19.48 -7.24
CA PRO A 3 13.86 -19.73 -6.62
C PRO A 3 13.66 -18.71 -5.50
N ILE A 4 12.86 -17.68 -5.74
CA ILE A 4 12.48 -16.72 -4.69
C ILE A 4 11.12 -17.17 -4.14
N LEU A 5 11.20 -17.89 -3.01
CA LEU A 5 10.19 -18.37 -2.06
C LEU A 5 8.71 -17.97 -2.26
N PRO A 6 7.77 -18.94 -2.15
CA PRO A 6 6.33 -18.69 -2.07
C PRO A 6 5.78 -18.48 -0.64
N LEU A 7 6.58 -18.07 0.36
CA LEU A 7 6.19 -18.20 1.79
C LEU A 7 6.27 -16.92 2.67
N ARG A 8 6.22 -15.70 2.12
CA ARG A 8 6.15 -14.48 2.95
C ARG A 8 4.84 -13.68 2.84
N GLN A 9 3.97 -14.02 1.88
CA GLN A 9 2.66 -13.37 1.73
C GLN A 9 1.57 -14.04 2.57
N ALA A 10 1.64 -15.35 2.81
CA ALA A 10 0.80 -16.04 3.82
C ALA A 10 1.04 -15.44 5.22
N SER A 11 2.31 -15.19 5.55
CA SER A 11 2.73 -14.61 6.83
C SER A 11 2.14 -13.23 7.12
N ARG A 12 1.85 -12.37 6.12
CA ARG A 12 1.34 -10.99 6.40
C ARG A 12 -0.16 -10.96 6.69
N ARG A 13 -0.98 -11.81 6.05
CA ARG A 13 -2.40 -11.99 6.41
C ARG A 13 -2.55 -12.70 7.76
N GLU A 14 -1.68 -13.68 8.05
CA GLU A 14 -1.59 -14.29 9.39
C GLU A 14 -1.12 -13.27 10.45
N GLN A 15 -0.10 -12.45 10.15
CA GLN A 15 0.38 -11.40 11.06
C GLN A 15 -0.65 -10.29 11.29
N ALA A 16 -1.45 -9.91 10.28
CA ALA A 16 -2.54 -8.95 10.46
C ALA A 16 -3.61 -9.53 11.40
N GLY A 17 -3.97 -10.80 11.24
CA GLY A 17 -4.89 -11.51 12.15
C GLY A 17 -4.34 -11.70 13.57
N GLU A 18 -3.06 -12.03 13.72
CA GLU A 18 -2.36 -12.18 15.01
C GLU A 18 -2.22 -10.84 15.75
N LYS A 19 -1.93 -9.76 15.00
CA LYS A 19 -1.82 -8.39 15.52
C LYS A 19 -3.17 -7.84 15.95
N SER A 20 -4.23 -8.07 15.17
CA SER A 20 -5.61 -7.72 15.56
C SER A 20 -6.06 -8.48 16.81
N ARG A 21 -5.70 -9.77 16.93
CA ARG A 21 -6.00 -10.60 18.11
C ARG A 21 -5.26 -10.15 19.37
N SER A 22 -4.01 -9.71 19.25
CA SER A 22 -3.23 -9.20 20.39
C SER A 22 -3.67 -7.80 20.83
N LEU A 23 -4.14 -6.95 19.91
CA LEU A 23 -4.73 -5.64 20.24
C LEU A 23 -6.06 -5.76 21.00
N LEU A 24 -6.92 -6.71 20.61
CA LEU A 24 -8.18 -7.00 21.31
C LEU A 24 -7.97 -7.53 22.75
N LYS A 25 -6.84 -8.19 23.04
CA LYS A 25 -6.53 -8.73 24.37
C LYS A 25 -5.98 -7.69 25.36
N ARG A 26 -5.63 -6.48 24.90
CA ARG A 26 -4.86 -5.50 25.69
C ARG A 26 -5.73 -4.51 26.50
N SER A 27 -7.02 -4.38 26.21
CA SER A 27 -7.86 -3.29 26.72
C SER A 27 -8.88 -3.77 27.79
N PRO A 28 -8.86 -3.22 29.02
CA PRO A 28 -9.80 -3.57 30.09
C PRO A 28 -11.16 -2.84 30.00
N ASN A 29 -11.33 -1.86 29.11
CA ASN A 29 -12.54 -1.03 29.00
C ASN A 29 -13.40 -1.40 27.77
N ARG A 30 -14.73 -1.49 27.95
CA ARG A 30 -15.66 -1.92 26.88
C ARG A 30 -15.75 -0.91 25.72
N LEU A 31 -15.70 0.39 26.02
CA LEU A 31 -15.78 1.44 24.99
C LEU A 31 -14.54 1.44 24.09
N SER A 32 -13.34 1.28 24.65
CA SER A 32 -12.10 1.19 23.85
C SER A 32 -12.12 -0.03 22.93
N ASN A 33 -12.72 -1.16 23.35
CA ASN A 33 -12.81 -2.34 22.49
C ASN A 33 -13.65 -2.10 21.22
N ILE A 34 -14.68 -1.25 21.31
CA ILE A 34 -15.52 -0.90 20.16
C ILE A 34 -14.72 0.00 19.20
N TYR A 35 -14.09 1.06 19.71
CA TYR A 35 -13.24 1.94 18.89
C TYR A 35 -12.10 1.16 18.22
N THR A 36 -11.41 0.28 18.95
CA THR A 36 -10.34 -0.55 18.36
C THR A 36 -10.85 -1.50 17.29
N SER A 37 -12.08 -2.03 17.43
CA SER A 37 -12.65 -2.94 16.44
C SER A 37 -13.00 -2.19 15.15
N LEU A 38 -13.52 -0.96 15.26
CA LEU A 38 -13.80 -0.10 14.12
C LEU A 38 -12.51 0.30 13.40
N ASP A 39 -11.46 0.66 14.14
CA ASP A 39 -10.15 0.99 13.58
C ASP A 39 -9.54 -0.21 12.83
N ILE A 40 -9.63 -1.42 13.41
CA ILE A 40 -9.15 -2.65 12.76
C ILE A 40 -9.87 -2.90 11.43
N ILE A 41 -11.19 -2.68 11.38
CA ILE A 41 -11.97 -2.87 10.15
C ILE A 41 -11.60 -1.80 9.11
N ALA A 42 -11.47 -0.54 9.52
CA ALA A 42 -11.07 0.55 8.63
C ALA A 42 -9.67 0.32 8.05
N ASP A 43 -8.70 -0.09 8.86
CA ASP A 43 -7.34 -0.36 8.43
C ASP A 43 -7.24 -1.62 7.56
N TRP A 44 -8.06 -2.64 7.84
CA TRP A 44 -8.19 -3.82 6.97
C TRP A 44 -8.70 -3.42 5.59
N GLY A 45 -9.70 -2.53 5.51
CA GLY A 45 -10.19 -1.98 4.25
C GLY A 45 -9.10 -1.23 3.49
N ARG A 46 -8.41 -0.29 4.15
CA ARG A 46 -7.31 0.48 3.54
C ARG A 46 -6.18 -0.41 3.03
N GLN A 47 -5.80 -1.43 3.80
CA GLN A 47 -4.72 -2.34 3.41
C GLN A 47 -5.11 -3.35 2.32
N GLY A 48 -6.41 -3.65 2.19
CA GLY A 48 -6.94 -4.60 1.21
C GLY A 48 -7.19 -4.00 -0.18
N SER A 49 -7.21 -2.68 -0.31
CA SER A 49 -7.50 -1.98 -1.57
C SER A 49 -6.66 -0.70 -1.73
N MET A 50 -5.34 -0.82 -1.65
CA MET A 50 -4.48 0.33 -1.88
C MET A 50 -4.36 0.59 -3.39
N TRP A 51 -4.71 1.79 -3.85
CA TRP A 51 -4.56 2.15 -5.26
C TRP A 51 -3.33 3.04 -5.48
N PRO A 52 -2.17 2.45 -5.82
CA PRO A 52 -0.97 3.23 -6.06
C PRO A 52 -1.00 3.95 -7.41
N MET A 53 -0.58 5.21 -7.40
CA MET A 53 -0.08 5.91 -8.57
C MET A 53 1.42 5.72 -8.67
N THR A 54 1.89 5.35 -9.86
CA THR A 54 3.32 5.15 -10.14
C THR A 54 3.93 6.36 -10.82
N PHE A 55 4.94 6.94 -10.19
CA PHE A 55 5.75 7.99 -10.79
C PHE A 55 7.08 7.39 -11.25
N GLY A 56 7.07 6.78 -12.44
CA GLY A 56 8.23 6.13 -13.03
C GLY A 56 9.23 7.14 -13.58
N LEU A 57 10.30 7.41 -12.83
CA LEU A 57 11.30 8.42 -13.17
C LEU A 57 12.62 7.84 -13.70
N ALA A 58 12.97 6.63 -13.26
CA ALA A 58 14.23 5.99 -13.65
C ALA A 58 14.09 4.45 -13.66
N CYS A 59 15.17 3.73 -13.39
CA CYS A 59 15.24 2.27 -13.42
C CYS A 59 14.25 1.58 -12.44
N CYS A 60 13.86 2.20 -11.33
CA CYS A 60 12.87 1.60 -10.43
C CYS A 60 11.48 1.46 -11.10
N ALA A 61 11.21 2.19 -12.19
CA ALA A 61 9.98 2.03 -12.96
C ALA A 61 9.88 0.63 -13.59
N VAL A 62 11.00 0.07 -14.10
CA VAL A 62 10.98 -1.27 -14.68
C VAL A 62 10.83 -2.34 -13.61
N GLU A 63 11.34 -2.11 -12.40
CA GLU A 63 11.10 -3.00 -11.25
C GLU A 63 9.62 -3.01 -10.87
N MET A 64 8.94 -1.86 -10.92
CA MET A 64 7.49 -1.81 -10.71
C MET A 64 6.68 -2.52 -11.81
N MET A 65 7.14 -2.50 -13.06
CA MET A 65 6.54 -3.31 -14.12
C MET A 65 6.72 -4.81 -13.84
N HIS A 66 7.84 -5.23 -13.25
CA HIS A 66 8.02 -6.62 -12.81
C HIS A 66 7.13 -6.99 -11.63
N ILE A 67 6.82 -6.04 -10.73
CA ILE A 67 5.82 -6.22 -9.66
C ILE A 67 4.40 -6.38 -10.25
N ALA A 68 4.09 -5.70 -11.36
CA ALA A 68 2.85 -5.93 -12.12
C ALA A 68 2.88 -7.19 -12.99
N GLY A 69 4.05 -7.79 -13.18
CA GLY A 69 4.20 -9.00 -13.98
C GLY A 69 3.62 -10.24 -13.29
N PRO A 70 3.38 -11.33 -14.04
CA PRO A 70 2.67 -12.51 -13.54
C PRO A 70 3.38 -13.25 -12.39
N ARG A 71 4.69 -13.03 -12.21
CA ARG A 71 5.44 -13.65 -11.12
C ARG A 71 5.11 -13.04 -9.75
N TYR A 72 4.92 -11.72 -9.68
CA TYR A 72 4.71 -11.01 -8.42
C TYR A 72 3.31 -10.42 -8.28
N ASP A 73 2.53 -10.44 -9.37
CA ASP A 73 1.11 -10.11 -9.51
C ASP A 73 0.53 -9.36 -8.31
N GLN A 74 0.77 -8.05 -8.30
CA GLN A 74 0.31 -7.18 -7.24
C GLN A 74 -1.22 -7.06 -7.15
N ASP A 75 -1.93 -7.35 -8.24
CA ASP A 75 -3.40 -7.28 -8.30
C ASP A 75 -4.04 -8.28 -7.30
N ARG A 76 -3.38 -9.42 -7.06
CA ARG A 76 -3.78 -10.40 -6.03
C ARG A 76 -3.89 -9.80 -4.62
N PHE A 77 -3.12 -8.75 -4.33
CA PHE A 77 -3.13 -8.09 -3.02
C PHE A 77 -4.06 -6.87 -2.98
N GLY A 78 -4.77 -6.58 -4.08
CA GLY A 78 -5.64 -5.41 -4.20
C GLY A 78 -4.88 -4.14 -4.58
N TYR A 79 -3.65 -4.25 -5.09
CA TYR A 79 -2.92 -3.12 -5.65
C TYR A 79 -3.23 -2.97 -7.14
N MET A 80 -3.89 -1.86 -7.49
CA MET A 80 -4.17 -1.53 -8.87
C MET A 80 -3.54 -0.19 -9.24
N PHE A 81 -2.72 -0.18 -10.28
CA PHE A 81 -2.08 1.06 -10.73
C PHE A 81 -3.10 2.01 -11.36
N ARG A 82 -3.23 3.21 -10.77
CA ARG A 82 -4.10 4.26 -11.29
C ARG A 82 -3.29 5.40 -11.90
N ALA A 83 -3.65 5.77 -13.13
CA ALA A 83 -2.99 6.85 -13.86
C ALA A 83 -3.41 8.26 -13.40
N SER A 84 -4.54 8.39 -12.69
CA SER A 84 -5.06 9.66 -12.19
C SER A 84 -4.75 9.83 -10.69
N PRO A 85 -4.17 10.98 -10.25
CA PRO A 85 -3.77 11.15 -8.86
C PRO A 85 -4.97 11.34 -7.93
N ARG A 86 -6.10 11.80 -8.48
CA ARG A 86 -7.35 12.06 -7.76
C ARG A 86 -8.07 10.79 -7.28
N GLN A 87 -7.67 9.63 -7.81
CA GLN A 87 -8.24 8.32 -7.48
C GLN A 87 -7.20 7.40 -6.87
N ALA A 88 -5.98 7.88 -6.63
CA ALA A 88 -4.93 7.10 -6.01
C ALA A 88 -4.90 7.38 -4.51
N ASP A 89 -4.54 6.37 -3.72
CA ASP A 89 -4.34 6.49 -2.27
C ASP A 89 -2.86 6.63 -1.94
N VAL A 90 -1.96 6.08 -2.77
CA VAL A 90 -0.51 6.06 -2.51
C VAL A 90 0.23 6.55 -3.74
N LEU A 91 1.25 7.39 -3.57
CA LEU A 91 2.15 7.81 -4.65
C LEU A 91 3.51 7.11 -4.51
N ILE A 92 3.88 6.28 -5.48
CA ILE A 92 5.17 5.58 -5.51
C ILE A 92 6.16 6.35 -6.39
N VAL A 93 7.20 6.92 -5.78
CA VAL A 93 8.29 7.60 -6.48
C VAL A 93 9.36 6.59 -6.88
N ALA A 94 9.35 6.17 -8.14
CA ALA A 94 10.21 5.11 -8.64
C ALA A 94 11.35 5.68 -9.49
N GLY A 95 12.35 6.24 -8.83
CA GLY A 95 13.58 6.71 -9.44
C GLY A 95 14.13 7.98 -8.82
N THR A 96 15.14 8.54 -9.46
CA THR A 96 15.78 9.79 -9.01
C THR A 96 14.89 10.99 -9.32
N LEU A 97 14.67 11.85 -8.32
CA LEU A 97 13.88 13.07 -8.45
C LEU A 97 14.82 14.25 -8.72
N ALA A 98 14.79 14.75 -9.96
CA ALA A 98 15.59 15.90 -10.37
C ALA A 98 14.96 17.24 -9.96
N ASN A 99 15.77 18.27 -9.71
CA ASN A 99 15.29 19.62 -9.34
C ASN A 99 14.27 20.19 -10.34
N LYS A 100 14.39 19.84 -11.63
CA LYS A 100 13.46 20.26 -12.69
C LYS A 100 12.07 19.64 -12.55
N ILE A 101 11.96 18.41 -12.06
CA ILE A 101 10.67 17.69 -11.93
C ILE A 101 10.01 17.89 -10.55
N ALA A 102 10.76 18.39 -9.56
CA ALA A 102 10.25 18.67 -8.22
C ALA A 102 8.95 19.50 -8.15
N PRO A 103 8.77 20.61 -8.89
CA PRO A 103 7.52 21.36 -8.84
C PRO A 103 6.33 20.58 -9.42
N ALA A 104 6.54 19.81 -10.49
CA ALA A 104 5.49 18.96 -11.08
C ALA A 104 5.10 17.82 -10.13
N PHE A 105 6.08 17.20 -9.47
CA PHE A 105 5.83 16.18 -8.46
C PHE A 105 4.98 16.72 -7.30
N ARG A 106 5.31 17.93 -6.80
CA ARG A 106 4.55 18.56 -5.73
C ARG A 106 3.08 18.78 -6.11
N GLN A 107 2.83 19.20 -7.35
CA GLN A 107 1.46 19.39 -7.88
C GLN A 107 0.69 18.08 -7.97
N VAL A 108 1.34 16.97 -8.34
CA VAL A 108 0.70 15.65 -8.39
C VAL A 108 0.35 15.20 -6.97
N TYR A 109 1.25 15.35 -6.01
CA TYR A 109 1.01 15.00 -4.61
C TYR A 109 -0.10 15.84 -3.98
N ASP A 110 -0.21 17.13 -4.33
CA ASP A 110 -1.31 17.99 -3.87
C ASP A 110 -2.68 17.58 -4.39
N GLN A 111 -2.76 16.85 -5.50
CA GLN A 111 -4.02 16.41 -6.08
C GLN A 111 -4.56 15.12 -5.46
N ILE A 112 -3.79 14.47 -4.58
CA ILE A 112 -4.17 13.21 -3.94
C ILE A 112 -5.10 13.52 -2.75
N PRO A 113 -6.28 12.88 -2.69
CA PRO A 113 -7.18 13.04 -1.54
C PRO A 113 -6.56 12.44 -0.27
N GLU A 114 -6.86 13.03 0.88
CA GLU A 114 -6.57 12.41 2.19
C GLU A 114 -7.55 11.23 2.38
N PRO A 115 -7.14 10.01 2.77
CA PRO A 115 -5.89 9.56 3.42
C PRO A 115 -4.81 9.13 2.41
N ARG A 116 -3.67 9.81 2.44
CA ARG A 116 -2.55 9.62 1.49
C ARG A 116 -1.26 9.13 2.14
#